data_AF-A0A2E5RMQ8-F1
#
_entry.id   AF-A0A2E5RMQ8-F1
#
_cell.length_a   1.000
_cell.length_b   1.000
_cell.length_c   1.000
_cell.angle_alpha   90.00
_cell.angle_beta   90.00
_cell.angle_gamma   90.00
#
_symmetry.space_group_name_H-M   'P 1'
#
loop_
_entity.id
_entity.type
_entity.pdbx_description
1 polymer ?
#
loop_
_entity_poly.entity_id
_entity_poly.type
_entity_poly.pdbx_seq_one_letter_code
_entity_poly.pdbx_strand_id
1 'polypeptide(L)'
;METLDQTNTLFSQKAINAMKAAGPWMKFIAIVFFVFSFFMLIASFYLLGSIPLQGFISLVITGVFIYTSIQLLGMGASISSMNMSSQSIDSFFSKCKNYFIVWGVVLIIYILLLLYSLIKGGAAFGAVLEGMS
;
A
#
# COMPACT_ATOMS: atom_id res chain seq x y z
N MET A 1 21.82 -22.08 31.85
CA MET A 1 20.90 -21.83 30.72
C MET A 1 20.28 -20.44 30.84
N GLU A 2 21.07 -19.38 31.08
CA GLU A 2 20.54 -18.01 31.27
C GLU A 2 20.92 -17.04 30.14
N THR A 3 21.70 -17.48 29.17
CA THR A 3 22.19 -16.63 28.07
C THR A 3 21.20 -16.51 26.91
N LEU A 4 20.24 -17.43 26.77
CA LEU A 4 19.25 -17.38 25.67
C LEU A 4 18.18 -16.30 25.88
N ASP A 5 17.79 -16.00 27.12
CA ASP A 5 16.74 -15.01 27.42
C ASP A 5 17.22 -13.56 27.27
N GLN A 6 18.46 -13.28 27.68
CA GLN A 6 19.04 -11.94 27.51
C GLN A 6 19.30 -11.59 26.04
N THR A 7 19.61 -12.57 25.21
CA THR A 7 19.85 -12.34 23.78
C THR A 7 18.53 -12.04 23.06
N ASN A 8 17.44 -12.76 23.36
CA ASN A 8 16.11 -12.51 22.81
C ASN A 8 15.54 -11.14 23.23
N THR A 9 15.77 -10.72 24.46
CA THR A 9 15.34 -9.40 24.96
C THR A 9 16.15 -8.25 24.35
N LEU A 10 17.46 -8.41 24.13
CA LEU A 10 18.30 -7.44 23.43
C LEU A 10 17.96 -7.30 21.94
N PHE A 11 17.70 -8.41 21.24
CA PHE A 11 17.19 -8.37 19.87
C PHE A 11 15.82 -7.69 19.80
N SER A 12 14.93 -7.95 20.77
CA SER A 12 13.63 -7.30 20.88
C SER A 12 13.76 -5.78 21.11
N GLN A 13 14.66 -5.34 22.00
CA GLN A 13 14.88 -3.91 22.27
C GLN A 13 15.46 -3.16 21.06
N LYS A 14 16.45 -3.75 20.40
CA LYS A 14 17.07 -3.17 19.20
C LYS A 14 16.05 -3.08 18.05
N ALA A 15 15.21 -4.11 17.88
CA ALA A 15 14.14 -4.12 16.89
C ALA A 15 13.07 -3.05 17.20
N ILE A 16 12.65 -2.91 18.46
CA ILE A 16 11.68 -1.88 18.88
C ILE A 16 12.24 -0.48 18.66
N ASN A 17 13.53 -0.24 18.97
CA ASN A 17 14.17 1.06 18.73
C ASN A 17 14.29 1.37 17.23
N ALA A 18 14.61 0.38 16.40
CA ALA A 18 14.62 0.54 14.94
C ALA A 18 13.22 0.81 14.38
N MET A 19 12.19 0.11 14.88
CA MET A 19 10.80 0.37 14.53
C MET A 19 10.40 1.80 14.92
N LYS A 20 10.71 2.24 16.14
CA LYS A 20 10.46 3.62 16.60
C LYS A 20 11.11 4.68 15.71
N ALA A 21 12.33 4.44 15.23
CA ALA A 21 12.98 5.32 14.26
C ALA A 21 12.28 5.34 12.89
N ALA A 22 11.67 4.22 12.48
CA ALA A 22 10.88 4.14 11.25
C ALA A 22 9.48 4.78 11.37
N GLY A 23 8.92 4.89 12.58
CA GLY A 23 7.58 5.45 12.83
C GLY A 23 7.33 6.85 12.22
N PRO A 24 8.23 7.84 12.45
CA PRO A 24 8.13 9.16 11.82
C PRO A 24 8.17 9.11 10.29
N TRP A 25 9.04 8.28 9.71
CA TRP A 25 9.14 8.09 8.26
C TRP A 25 7.87 7.48 7.68
N MET A 26 7.27 6.50 8.36
CA MET A 26 5.99 5.93 7.97
C MET A 26 4.89 6.98 7.95
N LYS A 27 4.81 7.85 8.97
CA LYS A 27 3.85 8.96 8.99
C LYS A 27 4.07 9.94 7.84
N PHE A 28 5.33 10.32 7.60
CA PHE A 28 5.69 11.22 6.51
C PHE A 28 5.28 10.66 5.13
N ILE A 29 5.67 9.42 4.84
CA ILE A 29 5.33 8.74 3.60
C ILE A 29 3.81 8.62 3.43
N ALA A 30 3.09 8.31 4.50
CA ALA A 30 1.64 8.21 4.46
C ALA A 30 0.96 9.55 4.14
N ILE A 31 1.44 10.67 4.70
CA ILE A 31 0.94 12.01 4.38
C ILE A 31 1.21 12.36 2.92
N VAL A 32 2.42 12.08 2.43
CA VAL A 32 2.77 12.31 1.02
C VAL A 32 1.83 11.53 0.10
N PHE A 33 1.66 10.22 0.36
CA PHE A 33 0.74 9.41 -0.45
C PHE A 33 -0.73 9.83 -0.32
N PHE A 34 -1.16 10.30 0.85
CA PHE A 34 -2.50 10.83 1.03
C PHE A 34 -2.75 12.06 0.17
N VAL A 35 -1.78 12.99 0.12
CA VAL A 35 -1.84 14.18 -0.74
C VAL A 35 -1.91 13.77 -2.23
N PHE A 36 -1.05 12.84 -2.66
CA PHE A 36 -1.12 12.29 -4.03
C PHE A 36 -2.47 11.63 -4.34
N SER A 37 -3.03 10.90 -3.37
CA SER A 37 -4.34 10.26 -3.52
C SER A 37 -5.47 11.27 -3.71
N PHE A 38 -5.36 12.45 -3.09
CA PHE A 38 -6.32 13.53 -3.27
C PHE A 38 -6.30 14.09 -4.70
N PHE A 39 -5.11 14.28 -5.27
CA PHE A 39 -4.97 14.64 -6.69
C PHE A 39 -5.52 13.56 -7.62
N MET A 40 -5.27 12.28 -7.32
CA MET A 40 -5.85 11.15 -8.08
C MET A 40 -7.37 11.08 -7.97
N LEU A 41 -7.95 11.45 -6.83
CA LEU A 41 -9.40 11.48 -6.63
C LEU A 41 -10.04 12.50 -7.57
N ILE A 42 -9.47 13.70 -7.62
CA ILE A 42 -9.91 14.76 -8.54
C ILE A 42 -9.85 14.26 -9.99
N ALA A 43 -8.70 13.69 -10.41
CA ALA A 43 -8.52 13.15 -11.75
C ALA A 43 -9.52 12.02 -12.07
N SER A 44 -9.85 11.17 -11.09
CA SER A 44 -10.82 10.08 -11.24
C SER A 44 -12.23 10.63 -11.50
N PHE A 45 -12.63 11.71 -10.82
CA PHE A 45 -13.91 12.37 -11.09
C PHE A 45 -13.97 13.00 -12.50
N TYR A 46 -12.88 13.60 -12.98
CA TYR A 46 -12.79 14.08 -14.36
C TYR A 46 -12.94 12.94 -15.37
N LEU A 47 -12.26 11.81 -15.14
CA LEU A 47 -12.35 10.62 -16.00
C LEU A 47 -13.75 9.99 -15.97
N LEU A 48 -14.46 10.08 -14.86
CA LEU A 48 -15.82 9.55 -14.73
C LEU A 48 -16.80 10.29 -15.66
N GLY A 49 -16.54 11.57 -15.92
CA GLY A 49 -17.32 12.37 -16.88
C GLY A 49 -17.02 12.06 -18.35
N SER A 50 -15.81 11.58 -18.69
CA SER A 50 -15.42 11.28 -20.08
C SER A 50 -15.58 9.81 -20.45
N ILE A 51 -15.06 8.91 -19.62
CA ILE A 51 -15.07 7.46 -19.84
C ILE A 51 -15.52 6.79 -18.53
N PRO A 52 -16.85 6.60 -18.33
CA PRO A 52 -17.42 6.21 -17.04
C PRO A 52 -16.80 4.93 -16.45
N LEU A 53 -16.53 3.92 -17.30
CA LEU A 53 -15.92 2.66 -16.86
C LEU A 53 -14.49 2.86 -16.33
N GLN A 54 -13.68 3.65 -17.03
CA GLN A 54 -12.31 3.95 -16.63
C GLN A 54 -12.26 4.85 -15.39
N GLY A 55 -13.16 5.83 -15.32
CA GLY A 55 -13.33 6.67 -14.13
C GLY A 55 -13.73 5.86 -12.90
N PHE A 56 -14.65 4.90 -13.04
CA PHE A 56 -15.04 4.02 -11.93
C PHE A 56 -13.88 3.15 -11.43
N ILE A 57 -13.11 2.54 -12.34
CA ILE A 57 -11.92 1.76 -12.00
C ILE A 57 -10.88 2.65 -11.28
N SER A 58 -10.63 3.85 -11.82
CA SER A 58 -9.70 4.82 -11.22
C SER A 58 -10.14 5.26 -9.81
N LEU A 59 -11.45 5.42 -9.60
CA LEU A 59 -12.02 5.79 -8.31
C LEU A 59 -11.88 4.67 -7.27
N VAL A 60 -12.10 3.41 -7.67
CA VAL A 60 -11.84 2.24 -6.81
C VAL A 60 -10.37 2.17 -6.42
N ILE A 61 -9.45 2.30 -7.38
CA ILE A 61 -8.00 2.28 -7.11
C ILE A 61 -7.61 3.41 -6.15
N THR A 62 -8.11 4.62 -6.39
CA THR A 62 -7.86 5.77 -5.52
C THR A 62 -8.38 5.53 -4.10
N GLY A 63 -9.57 4.93 -3.95
CA GLY A 63 -10.12 4.56 -2.65
C GLY A 63 -9.20 3.60 -1.88
N VAL A 64 -8.59 2.63 -2.57
CA VAL A 64 -7.62 1.72 -1.95
C VAL A 64 -6.34 2.45 -1.55
N PHE A 65 -5.85 3.40 -2.35
CA PHE A 65 -4.69 4.25 -2.00
C PHE A 65 -4.93 5.14 -0.78
N ILE A 66 -6.13 5.70 -0.65
CA ILE A 66 -6.53 6.45 0.55
C ILE A 66 -6.55 5.52 1.75
N TYR A 67 -7.15 4.34 1.61
CA TYR A 67 -7.25 3.37 2.70
C TYR A 67 -5.88 2.87 3.17
N THR A 68 -4.96 2.55 2.26
CA THR A 68 -3.59 2.15 2.61
C THR A 68 -2.82 3.27 3.29
N SER A 69 -2.98 4.53 2.84
CA SER A 69 -2.40 5.71 3.50
C SER A 69 -2.88 5.84 4.95
N ILE A 70 -4.17 5.62 5.22
CA ILE A 70 -4.74 5.64 6.58
C ILE A 70 -4.14 4.51 7.44
N GLN A 71 -4.01 3.29 6.90
CA GLN A 71 -3.39 2.18 7.63
C GLN A 71 -1.93 2.49 7.99
N LEU A 72 -1.18 3.08 7.07
CA LEU A 72 0.23 3.44 7.23
C LEU A 72 0.41 4.52 8.31
N LEU A 73 -0.50 5.49 8.38
CA LEU A 73 -0.59 6.45 9.49
C LEU A 73 -0.86 5.75 10.83
N GLY A 74 -1.84 4.84 10.87
CA GLY A 74 -2.20 4.08 12.06
C GLY A 74 -1.06 3.20 12.58
N MET A 75 -0.26 2.62 11.68
CA MET A 75 0.95 1.87 12.00
C MET A 75 2.05 2.78 12.55
N GLY A 76 2.34 3.90 11.88
CA GLY A 76 3.32 4.88 12.37
C GLY A 76 2.97 5.45 13.74
N ALA A 77 1.68 5.67 14.02
CA ALA A 77 1.21 6.06 15.34
C ALA A 77 1.43 4.97 16.39
N SER A 78 1.10 3.72 16.07
CA SER A 78 1.23 2.57 16.99
C SER A 78 2.70 2.28 17.34
N ILE A 79 3.60 2.42 16.38
CA ILE A 79 5.05 2.33 16.58
C ILE A 79 5.55 3.40 17.56
N SER A 80 5.04 4.64 17.41
CA SER A 80 5.48 5.77 18.23
C SER A 80 5.16 5.55 19.72
N SER A 81 4.08 4.82 20.00
CA SER A 81 3.62 4.43 21.34
C SER A 81 3.98 3.00 21.73
N MET A 82 4.84 2.31 20.97
CA MET A 82 5.14 0.89 21.19
C MET A 82 6.01 0.71 22.44
N ASN A 83 5.58 -0.17 23.33
CA ASN A 83 6.32 -0.55 24.54
C ASN A 83 6.76 -2.02 24.40
N MET A 84 7.59 -2.53 25.30
CA MET A 84 7.94 -3.97 25.27
C MET A 84 6.79 -4.90 25.67
N SER A 85 5.58 -4.39 25.87
CA SER A 85 4.43 -5.25 26.16
C SER A 85 4.02 -6.01 24.90
N SER A 86 3.83 -7.33 25.07
CA SER A 86 3.39 -8.25 24.01
C SER A 86 2.14 -7.73 23.28
N GLN A 87 1.17 -7.22 24.03
CA GLN A 87 -0.09 -6.69 23.47
C GLN A 87 0.12 -5.52 22.49
N SER A 88 1.08 -4.63 22.74
CA SER A 88 1.35 -3.50 21.84
C SER A 88 2.03 -3.96 20.55
N ILE A 89 2.91 -4.96 20.65
CA ILE A 89 3.63 -5.57 19.54
C ILE A 89 2.66 -6.38 18.65
N ASP A 90 1.79 -7.19 19.25
CA ASP A 90 0.79 -7.98 18.53
C ASP A 90 -0.20 -7.07 17.76
N SER A 91 -0.62 -5.96 18.37
CA SER A 91 -1.50 -4.99 17.72
C SER A 91 -0.86 -4.34 16.49
N PHE A 92 0.46 -4.11 16.54
CA PHE A 92 1.22 -3.56 15.41
C PHE A 92 1.39 -4.58 14.29
N PHE A 93 1.77 -5.82 14.61
CA PHE A 93 1.90 -6.90 13.62
C PHE A 93 0.56 -7.23 12.95
N SER A 94 -0.56 -7.14 13.66
CA SER A 94 -1.89 -7.28 13.08
C SER A 94 -2.17 -6.19 12.04
N LYS A 95 -1.79 -4.94 12.32
CA LYS A 95 -1.90 -3.83 11.36
C LYS A 95 -0.96 -4.00 10.16
N CYS A 96 0.29 -4.44 10.38
CA CYS A 96 1.22 -4.83 9.29
C CYS A 96 0.59 -5.88 8.37
N LYS A 97 0.02 -6.94 8.96
CA LYS A 97 -0.58 -8.05 8.21
C LYS A 97 -1.73 -7.55 7.33
N ASN A 98 -2.64 -6.74 7.88
CA ASN A 98 -3.73 -6.15 7.09
C ASN A 98 -3.21 -5.26 5.96
N TYR A 99 -2.18 -4.45 6.21
CA TYR A 99 -1.55 -3.62 5.20
C TYR A 99 -0.97 -4.43 4.04
N PHE A 100 -0.23 -5.50 4.34
CA PHE A 100 0.31 -6.39 3.31
C PHE A 100 -0.77 -7.15 2.53
N ILE A 101 -1.85 -7.58 3.18
CA ILE A 101 -2.97 -8.22 2.50
C ILE A 101 -3.61 -7.26 1.49
N VAL A 102 -3.87 -6.02 1.91
CA VAL A 102 -4.47 -4.99 1.03
C VAL A 102 -3.55 -4.69 -0.16
N TRP A 103 -2.25 -4.54 0.08
CA TRP A 103 -1.28 -4.36 -0.99
C TRP A 103 -1.17 -5.57 -1.93
N GLY A 104 -1.27 -6.78 -1.39
CA GLY A 104 -1.33 -8.00 -2.20
C GLY A 104 -2.53 -8.01 -3.14
N VAL A 105 -3.70 -7.61 -2.66
CA VAL A 105 -4.91 -7.49 -3.49
C VAL A 105 -4.74 -6.42 -4.56
N VAL A 106 -4.20 -5.24 -4.23
CA VAL A 106 -3.90 -4.18 -5.21
C VAL A 106 -2.96 -4.68 -6.30
N LEU A 107 -1.90 -5.40 -5.91
CA LEU A 107 -0.90 -5.92 -6.84
C LEU A 107 -1.53 -6.93 -7.80
N ILE A 108 -2.40 -7.82 -7.31
CA ILE A 108 -3.16 -8.75 -8.16
C ILE A 108 -4.04 -7.99 -9.17
N ILE A 109 -4.77 -6.96 -8.74
CA ILE A 109 -5.61 -6.15 -9.63
C ILE A 109 -4.75 -5.47 -10.70
N TYR A 110 -3.59 -4.91 -10.34
CA TYR A 110 -2.68 -4.30 -11.30
C TYR A 110 -2.12 -5.30 -12.31
N ILE A 111 -1.79 -6.52 -11.89
CA ILE A 111 -1.36 -7.58 -12.81
C ILE A 111 -2.49 -7.93 -13.80
N LEU A 112 -3.73 -8.05 -13.33
CA LEU A 112 -4.87 -8.33 -14.20
C LEU A 112 -5.13 -7.20 -15.20
N LEU A 113 -5.02 -5.94 -14.77
CA LEU A 113 -5.14 -4.78 -15.64
C LEU A 113 -4.00 -4.71 -16.66
N LEU A 114 -2.78 -5.04 -16.25
CA LEU A 114 -1.62 -5.09 -17.14
C LEU A 114 -1.77 -6.21 -18.18
N LEU A 115 -2.22 -7.40 -17.78
CA LEU A 115 -2.53 -8.50 -18.69
C LEU A 115 -3.67 -8.13 -19.66
N TYR A 116 -4.73 -7.50 -19.17
CA TYR A 116 -5.82 -7.00 -20.02
C TYR A 116 -5.32 -5.95 -21.03
N SER A 117 -4.45 -5.03 -20.58
CA SER A 117 -3.83 -4.03 -21.45
C SER A 117 -2.87 -4.64 -22.47
N LEU A 118 -2.15 -5.71 -22.13
CA LEU A 118 -1.30 -6.44 -23.07
C LEU A 118 -2.13 -7.19 -24.13
N ILE A 119 -3.26 -7.78 -23.74
CA ILE A 119 -4.15 -8.48 -24.69
C ILE A 119 -4.82 -7.49 -25.64
N LYS A 120 -5.36 -6.37 -25.13
CA LYS A 120 -5.98 -5.33 -25.96
C LYS A 120 -4.97 -4.50 -26.75
N GLY A 121 -3.82 -4.17 -26.15
CA GLY A 121 -2.73 -3.45 -26.79
C GLY A 121 -2.02 -4.31 -27.85
N GLY A 122 -1.87 -5.61 -27.60
CA GLY A 122 -1.37 -6.58 -28.57
C GLY A 122 -2.32 -6.77 -29.76
N ALA A 123 -3.64 -6.73 -29.53
CA ALA A 123 -4.63 -6.74 -30.61
C ALA A 123 -4.61 -5.43 -31.44
N ALA A 124 -4.39 -4.28 -30.80
CA ALA A 124 -4.22 -3.01 -31.51
C ALA A 124 -2.91 -2.95 -32.32
N PHE A 125 -1.82 -3.52 -31.79
CA PHE A 125 -0.54 -3.63 -32.51
C PHE A 125 -0.62 -4.63 -33.68
N GLY A 126 -1.36 -5.74 -33.53
CA GLY A 126 -1.62 -6.72 -34.60
C GLY A 126 -2.45 -6.15 -35.74
N ALA A 127 -3.51 -5.38 -35.44
CA ALA A 127 -4.35 -4.72 -36.44
C ALA A 127 -3.61 -3.61 -37.21
N VAL A 128 -2.67 -2.91 -36.57
CA VAL A 128 -1.80 -1.93 -37.25
C VAL A 128 -0.82 -2.62 -38.19
N LEU A 129 -0.31 -3.80 -37.84
CA LEU A 129 0.60 -4.58 -38.71
C LEU A 129 -0.12 -5.18 -39.93
N GLU A 130 -1.34 -5.68 -39.78
CA GLU A 130 -2.16 -6.17 -40.90
C GLU A 130 -2.71 -5.04 -41.79
N GLY A 131 -2.93 -3.84 -41.24
CA GLY A 131 -3.34 -2.66 -42.01
C GLY A 131 -2.21 -1.97 -42.79
N MET A 132 -0.96 -2.39 -42.59
CA MET A 132 0.23 -1.88 -43.29
C MET A 132 0.79 -2.87 -44.33
N SER A 133 0.17 -4.03 -44.52
CA SER A 133 0.44 -4.99 -45.62
C SER A 133 -0.57 -4.85 -46.75
#